data_AF-A0A6G0XZY1-F1
#
_entry.id   AF-A0A6G0XZY1-F1
#
_cell.length_a   1.000
_cell.length_b   1.000
_cell.length_c   1.000
_cell.angle_alpha   90.00
_cell.angle_beta   90.00
_cell.angle_gamma   90.00
#
_symmetry.space_group_name_H-M   'P 1'
#
loop_
_entity.id
_entity.type
_entity.pdbx_description
1 polymer ?
#
loop_
_entity_poly.entity_id
_entity_poly.type
_entity_poly.pdbx_seq_one_letter_code
_entity_poly.pdbx_strand_id
1 'polypeptide(L)'
;MFDPPHLLKSSRNNFFNYRIVFGNKIIESKYLKQFYNSDSQRTHCLAPNLTEKHMNPGPFQKMKVKFASQVFSKTVICAMTTCMADGSIQNTTTSTIQFIDSATCSDDLYIKYNTRR
;
A
#
# COMPACT_ATOMS: atom_id res chain seq x y z
N MET A 1 9.69 -18.50 15.30
CA MET A 1 10.38 -17.73 14.24
C MET A 1 9.30 -17.05 13.42
N PHE A 2 9.34 -15.73 13.26
CA PHE A 2 8.34 -15.00 12.46
C PHE A 2 8.72 -15.08 10.98
N ASP A 3 7.72 -15.25 10.10
CA ASP A 3 7.89 -15.25 8.65
C ASP A 3 7.49 -13.87 8.08
N PRO A 4 8.46 -13.06 7.60
CA PRO A 4 8.20 -11.72 7.08
C PRO A 4 7.19 -11.68 5.91
N PRO A 5 7.25 -12.56 4.89
CA PRO A 5 6.20 -12.67 3.87
C PRO A 5 4.78 -12.90 4.43
N HIS A 6 4.63 -13.74 5.46
CA HIS A 6 3.33 -13.99 6.08
C HIS A 6 2.84 -12.77 6.89
N LEU A 7 3.75 -12.06 7.56
CA LEU A 7 3.43 -10.79 8.23
C LEU A 7 2.93 -9.75 7.23
N LEU A 8 3.65 -9.56 6.12
CA LEU A 8 3.28 -8.56 5.10
C LEU A 8 1.89 -8.83 4.52
N LYS A 9 1.57 -10.10 4.22
CA LYS A 9 0.22 -10.50 3.76
C LYS A 9 -0.84 -10.19 4.81
N SER A 10 -0.57 -10.52 6.07
CA SER A 10 -1.50 -10.31 7.17
C SER A 10 -1.74 -8.83 7.42
N SER A 11 -0.68 -8.01 7.43
CA SER A 11 -0.76 -6.56 7.52
C SER A 11 -1.59 -5.96 6.39
N ARG A 12 -1.38 -6.41 5.14
CA ARG A 12 -2.18 -5.98 4.00
C ARG A 12 -3.65 -6.37 4.16
N ASN A 13 -3.93 -7.62 4.53
CA ASN A 13 -5.31 -8.08 4.71
C ASN A 13 -6.02 -7.29 5.82
N ASN A 14 -5.33 -7.03 6.92
CA ASN A 14 -5.87 -6.23 8.02
C ASN A 14 -6.12 -4.79 7.59
N PHE A 15 -5.19 -4.19 6.83
CA PHE A 15 -5.34 -2.84 6.29
C PHE A 15 -6.58 -2.66 5.40
N PHE A 16 -6.93 -3.68 4.59
CA PHE A 16 -8.13 -3.62 3.74
C PHE A 16 -9.43 -3.95 4.47
N ASN A 17 -9.40 -4.85 5.46
CA ASN A 17 -10.60 -5.30 6.16
C ASN A 17 -10.99 -4.40 7.36
N TYR A 18 -10.02 -3.72 7.96
CA TYR A 18 -10.23 -3.00 9.23
C TYR A 18 -9.77 -1.56 9.16
N ARG A 19 -10.42 -0.72 9.97
CA ARG A 19 -9.96 0.62 10.31
C ARG A 19 -8.92 0.51 11.41
N ILE A 20 -7.69 0.93 11.12
CA ILE A 20 -6.59 0.90 12.09
C ILE A 20 -6.57 2.26 12.80
N VAL A 21 -6.66 2.22 14.13
CA VAL A 21 -6.57 3.42 14.98
C VAL A 21 -5.27 3.34 15.77
N PHE A 22 -4.44 4.36 15.66
CA PHE A 22 -3.17 4.46 16.36
C PHE A 22 -3.06 5.82 17.04
N GLY A 23 -3.36 5.87 18.34
CA GLY A 23 -3.56 7.12 19.06
C GLY A 23 -4.69 7.93 18.42
N ASN A 24 -4.41 9.18 18.03
CA ASN A 24 -5.37 10.05 17.34
C ASN A 24 -5.32 9.92 15.81
N LYS A 25 -4.51 9.00 15.27
CA LYS A 25 -4.37 8.77 13.84
C LYS A 25 -5.34 7.68 13.38
N ILE A 26 -5.99 7.93 12.25
CA ILE A 26 -6.89 7.00 11.59
C ILE A 26 -6.23 6.56 10.27
N ILE A 27 -6.05 5.26 10.12
CA ILE A 27 -5.48 4.63 8.94
C ILE A 27 -6.57 3.78 8.31
N GLU A 28 -6.91 4.10 7.06
CA GLU A 28 -7.98 3.45 6.33
C GLU A 28 -7.60 3.22 4.87
N SER A 29 -7.93 2.03 4.36
CA SER A 29 -7.72 1.69 2.95
C SER A 29 -8.48 2.57 1.97
N LYS A 30 -9.51 3.30 2.42
CA LYS A 30 -10.27 4.24 1.58
C LYS A 30 -9.38 5.31 0.95
N TYR A 31 -8.35 5.78 1.67
CA TYR A 31 -7.43 6.80 1.18
C TYR A 31 -6.55 6.26 0.05
N LEU A 32 -6.14 4.99 0.15
CA LEU A 32 -5.41 4.31 -0.92
C LEU A 32 -6.30 4.10 -2.16
N LYS A 33 -7.58 3.75 -1.96
CA LYS A 33 -8.55 3.62 -3.06
C LYS A 33 -8.83 4.96 -3.75
N GLN A 34 -8.95 6.05 -2.99
CA GLN A 34 -9.08 7.40 -3.54
C GLN A 34 -7.86 7.78 -4.38
N PHE A 35 -6.65 7.57 -3.85
CA PHE A 35 -5.40 7.77 -4.60
C PHE A 35 -5.40 6.96 -5.90
N TYR A 36 -5.74 5.66 -5.86
CA TYR A 36 -5.78 4.82 -7.05
C TYR A 36 -6.78 5.33 -8.10
N ASN A 37 -7.98 5.74 -7.66
CA ASN A 37 -8.97 6.28 -8.57
C ASN A 37 -8.46 7.55 -9.25
N SER A 38 -7.86 8.47 -8.49
CA SER A 38 -7.29 9.70 -9.05
C SER A 38 -6.09 9.44 -9.97
N ASP A 39 -5.20 8.52 -9.62
CA ASP A 39 -4.01 8.17 -10.41
C ASP A 39 -4.37 7.43 -11.71
N SER A 40 -5.38 6.56 -11.67
CA SER A 40 -5.83 5.79 -12.83
C SER A 40 -6.42 6.63 -13.97
N GLN A 41 -6.85 7.86 -13.68
CA GLN A 41 -7.36 8.81 -14.67
C GLN A 41 -6.25 9.70 -15.26
N ARG A 42 -5.02 9.65 -14.74
CA ARG A 42 -3.90 10.45 -15.24
C ARG A 42 -3.36 9.83 -16.53
N THR A 43 -2.91 10.67 -17.46
CA THR A 43 -2.20 10.23 -18.67
C THR A 43 -0.95 9.40 -18.34
N HIS A 44 -0.28 9.76 -17.23
CA HIS A 44 0.86 9.04 -16.69
C HIS A 44 0.58 8.68 -15.22
N CYS A 45 0.30 7.40 -14.97
CA CYS A 45 0.10 6.89 -13.62
C CYS A 45 1.41 6.96 -12.83
N LEU A 46 1.34 7.48 -11.61
CA LEU A 46 2.44 7.56 -10.67
C LEU A 46 2.74 6.19 -10.04
N ALA A 47 1.71 5.33 -9.91
CA ALA A 47 1.85 3.97 -9.37
C ALA A 47 1.34 2.90 -10.34
N PRO A 48 2.02 2.65 -11.47
CA PRO A 48 1.52 1.77 -12.55
C PRO A 48 1.38 0.30 -12.13
N ASN A 49 2.07 -0.11 -11.06
CA ASN A 49 1.97 -1.46 -10.53
C ASN A 49 0.68 -1.70 -9.73
N LEU A 50 0.04 -0.64 -9.24
CA LEU A 50 -1.26 -0.75 -8.59
C LEU A 50 -2.35 -0.93 -9.63
N THR A 51 -3.14 -1.96 -9.42
CA THR A 51 -4.27 -2.32 -10.26
C THR A 51 -5.46 -2.63 -9.37
N GLU A 52 -6.66 -2.72 -9.94
CA GLU A 52 -7.88 -3.07 -9.22
C GLU A 52 -7.73 -4.33 -8.33
N LYS A 53 -6.93 -5.30 -8.78
CA LYS A 53 -6.61 -6.54 -8.05
C LYS A 53 -5.93 -6.30 -6.69
N HIS A 54 -5.33 -5.14 -6.49
CA HIS A 54 -4.73 -4.74 -5.21
C HIS A 54 -5.76 -4.13 -4.27
N MET A 55 -6.73 -3.36 -4.80
CA MET A 55 -7.77 -2.68 -4.04
C MET A 55 -8.87 -3.64 -3.59
N ASN A 56 -9.22 -4.59 -4.46
CA ASN A 56 -10.23 -5.63 -4.24
C ASN A 56 -9.60 -7.00 -4.52
N PRO A 57 -8.73 -7.50 -3.64
CA PRO A 57 -8.06 -8.78 -3.85
C PRO A 57 -9.02 -9.96 -3.66
N GLY A 58 -9.15 -10.80 -4.68
CA GLY A 58 -9.81 -12.11 -4.58
C GLY A 58 -9.02 -13.12 -3.72
N PRO A 59 -9.55 -14.33 -3.49
CA PRO A 59 -8.93 -15.33 -2.61
C PRO A 59 -7.49 -15.66 -3.00
N PHE A 60 -7.22 -15.87 -4.29
CA PHE A 60 -5.88 -16.16 -4.80
C PHE A 60 -4.93 -14.96 -4.68
N GLN A 61 -5.44 -13.74 -4.87
CA GLN A 61 -4.66 -12.51 -4.75
C GLN A 61 -4.32 -12.21 -3.27
N LYS A 62 -5.19 -12.57 -2.33
CA LYS A 62 -4.91 -12.48 -0.88
C LYS A 62 -3.72 -13.33 -0.44
N MET A 63 -3.46 -14.44 -1.14
CA MET A 63 -2.37 -15.35 -0.80
C MET A 63 -1.01 -14.94 -1.38
N LYS A 64 -0.97 -14.12 -2.43
CA LYS A 64 0.30 -13.74 -3.08
C LYS A 64 0.96 -12.57 -2.36
N VAL A 65 2.19 -12.79 -1.88
CA VAL A 65 3.04 -11.79 -1.23
C VAL A 65 3.32 -10.62 -2.17
N LYS A 66 3.51 -10.89 -3.47
CA LYS A 66 3.72 -9.87 -4.51
C LYS A 66 2.69 -8.74 -4.49
N PHE A 67 1.40 -9.05 -4.29
CA PHE A 67 0.38 -8.01 -4.26
C PHE A 67 0.46 -7.18 -2.96
N ALA A 68 0.86 -7.80 -1.85
CA ALA A 68 1.10 -7.07 -0.61
C ALA A 68 2.33 -6.15 -0.73
N SER A 69 3.39 -6.62 -1.36
CA SER A 69 4.61 -5.84 -1.54
C SER A 69 4.42 -4.64 -2.48
N GLN A 70 3.64 -4.83 -3.56
CA GLN A 70 3.30 -3.74 -4.46
C GLN A 70 2.46 -2.64 -3.77
N VAL A 71 1.56 -3.01 -2.84
CA VAL A 71 0.82 -2.04 -2.01
C VAL A 71 1.76 -1.30 -1.05
N PHE A 72 2.70 -2.01 -0.42
CA PHE A 72 3.66 -1.45 0.53
C PHE A 72 4.99 -1.05 -0.10
N SER A 73 4.95 -0.42 -1.28
CA SER A 73 6.16 -0.05 -2.02
C SER A 73 6.49 1.44 -1.90
N LYS A 74 7.78 1.77 -2.03
CA LYS A 74 8.28 3.16 -2.08
C LYS A 74 7.62 3.98 -3.18
N THR A 75 7.32 3.36 -4.32
CA THR A 75 6.60 4.03 -5.42
C THR A 75 5.23 4.53 -5.00
N VAL A 76 4.47 3.73 -4.23
CA VAL A 76 3.15 4.14 -3.72
C VAL A 76 3.28 5.28 -2.72
N ILE A 77 4.29 5.24 -1.85
CA ILE A 77 4.57 6.32 -0.89
C ILE A 77 4.86 7.64 -1.60
N CYS A 78 5.78 7.63 -2.58
CA CYS A 78 6.09 8.81 -3.37
C CYS A 78 4.86 9.32 -4.11
N ALA A 79 4.12 8.44 -4.78
CA ALA A 79 2.94 8.81 -5.54
C ALA A 79 1.83 9.43 -4.66
N MET A 80 1.54 8.83 -3.51
CA MET A 80 0.57 9.39 -2.56
C MET A 80 1.04 10.73 -1.99
N THR A 81 2.34 10.87 -1.72
CA THR A 81 2.91 12.13 -1.21
C THR A 81 2.82 13.24 -2.27
N THR A 82 3.11 12.93 -3.53
CA THR A 82 2.94 13.86 -4.65
C THR A 82 1.49 14.28 -4.83
N CYS A 83 0.55 13.33 -4.81
CA CYS A 83 -0.88 13.63 -4.89
C CYS A 83 -1.39 14.47 -3.71
N MET A 84 -0.79 14.31 -2.52
CA MET A 84 -1.11 15.14 -1.35
C MET A 84 -0.60 16.57 -1.52
N ALA A 85 0.64 16.74 -2.03
CA ALA A 85 1.21 18.06 -2.31
C ALA A 85 0.44 18.82 -3.41
N ASP A 86 -0.08 18.08 -4.39
CA ASP A 86 -0.93 18.58 -5.49
C ASP A 86 -2.38 18.87 -5.05
N GLY A 87 -2.76 18.53 -3.80
CA GLY A 87 -4.12 18.71 -3.29
C GLY A 87 -5.16 17.71 -3.86
N SER A 88 -4.71 16.74 -4.65
CA SER A 88 -5.55 15.68 -5.23
C SER A 88 -6.13 14.71 -4.19
N ILE A 89 -5.51 14.61 -3.00
CA ILE A 89 -5.97 13.77 -1.88
C ILE A 89 -5.91 14.51 -0.55
N GLN A 90 -6.73 14.10 0.42
CA GLN A 90 -6.85 14.77 1.73
C GLN A 90 -5.61 14.60 2.62
N ASN A 91 -5.29 15.61 3.43
CA ASN A 91 -4.20 15.57 4.43
C ASN A 91 -4.36 14.47 5.48
N THR A 92 -5.58 13.97 5.72
CA THR A 92 -5.81 12.81 6.60
C THR A 92 -5.09 11.55 6.10
N THR A 93 -4.70 11.52 4.82
CA THR A 93 -3.93 10.45 4.19
C THR A 93 -2.49 10.32 4.73
N THR A 94 -1.92 11.35 5.37
CA THR A 94 -0.54 11.30 5.91
C THR A 94 -0.33 10.13 6.86
N SER A 95 -1.33 9.80 7.70
CA SER A 95 -1.25 8.65 8.61
C SER A 95 -1.15 7.32 7.85
N THR A 96 -1.88 7.20 6.75
CA THR A 96 -1.85 6.03 5.86
C THR A 96 -0.50 5.92 5.14
N ILE A 97 0.07 7.04 4.68
CA ILE A 97 1.39 7.07 4.05
C ILE A 97 2.47 6.61 5.05
N GLN A 98 2.44 7.14 6.29
CA GLN A 98 3.37 6.73 7.35
C GLN A 98 3.24 5.25 7.71
N PHE A 99 2.01 4.71 7.70
CA PHE A 99 1.79 3.28 7.92
C PHE A 99 2.39 2.44 6.79
N ILE A 100 2.16 2.81 5.53
CA ILE A 100 2.73 2.14 4.35
C ILE A 100 4.27 2.17 4.42
N ASP A 101 4.86 3.31 4.76
CA ASP A 101 6.32 3.47 4.91
C ASP A 101 6.91 2.55 5.98
N SER A 102 6.24 2.45 7.14
CA SER A 102 6.66 1.51 8.18
C SER A 102 6.61 0.05 7.72
N ALA A 103 5.64 -0.30 6.84
CA ALA A 103 5.50 -1.65 6.30
C ALA A 103 6.52 -1.93 5.18
N THR A 104 6.93 -0.92 4.41
CA THR A 104 7.94 -1.04 3.34
C THR A 104 9.31 -1.49 3.85
N CYS A 105 9.70 -1.11 5.07
CA CYS A 105 10.96 -1.57 5.68
C CYS A 105 11.01 -3.11 5.83
N SER A 106 9.85 -3.76 6.04
CA SER A 106 9.75 -5.23 6.09
C SER A 106 9.86 -5.88 4.70
N ASP A 107 9.57 -5.11 3.65
CA ASP A 107 9.48 -5.55 2.27
C ASP A 107 10.85 -5.45 1.54
N ASP A 108 11.69 -4.48 1.93
CA ASP A 108 13.09 -4.40 1.50
C ASP A 108 13.87 -5.69 1.82
N LEU A 109 13.52 -6.40 2.90
CA LEU A 109 14.04 -7.74 3.19
C LEU A 109 13.57 -8.76 2.15
N TYR A 110 12.28 -8.80 1.82
CA TYR A 110 11.74 -9.74 0.83
C TYR A 110 12.33 -9.53 -0.57
N ILE A 111 12.42 -8.27 -1.03
CA ILE A 111 13.01 -7.93 -2.33
C ILE A 111 14.49 -8.33 -2.36
N LYS A 112 15.26 -8.07 -1.30
CA LYS A 112 16.69 -8.45 -1.23
C LYS A 112 16.91 -9.97 -1.36
N TYR A 113 15.99 -10.80 -0.88
CA TYR A 113 16.09 -12.26 -0.96
C TYR A 113 15.44 -12.88 -2.20
N ASN A 114 14.46 -12.22 -2.84
CA ASN A 114 13.74 -12.75 -4.01
C ASN A 114 14.14 -12.12 -5.36
N THR A 115 15.01 -11.10 -5.37
CA THR A 115 15.53 -10.52 -6.61
C THR A 115 16.78 -11.28 -7.06
N ARG A 116 16.59 -12.55 -7.43
CA ARG A 116 17.46 -13.29 -8.36
C ARG A 116 16.55 -14.06 -9.31
N ARG A 117 16.15 -13.40 -10.40
CA ARG A 117 15.76 -14.01 -11.67
C ARG A 117 15.77 -12.96 -12.75
#